data_AF-A0A3M1BGL0-F1
#
_entry.id   AF-A0A3M1BGL0-F1
#
_cell.length_a   1.000
_cell.length_b   1.000
_cell.length_c   1.000
_cell.angle_alpha   90.00
_cell.angle_beta   90.00
_cell.angle_gamma   90.00
#
_symmetry.space_group_name_H-M   'P 1'
#
loop_
_entity.id
_entity.type
_entity.pdbx_description
1 polymer ?
#
loop_
_entity_poly.entity_id
_entity_poly.type
_entity_poly.pdbx_seq_one_letter_code
_entity_poly.pdbx_strand_id
1 'polypeptide(L)'
;MSAPRPVSWMVYLLLGGVLLLWWLNTPPGLLGKADAVGYAVCHRIAARSFQIAGRPVSLCARCSGQYLGFLLGTVFQLLVGRRYGNWPARKVTVVLLALVGVYAVDGLNSFLHLLPAMERWYLYMPNNTLRLLTGTGTGIALSAGFLPAFHRTVWRRWDEKAVFSGWRPLALVLLLGLGLDALVLLENPLILYPLSLLSAASVLLILTMAYTMVWLTLTRRENCFERLGQMSLPLAAGFTLGLLQVAALDVVRYWLTGTWDGFHL
;
A
#
# COMPACT_ATOMS: atom_id res chain seq x y z
N MET A 1 -19.71 -2.67 -31.28
CA MET A 1 -19.56 -1.94 -30.00
C MET A 1 -20.92 -2.02 -29.31
N SER A 2 -21.08 -2.96 -28.38
CA SER A 2 -22.35 -3.13 -27.65
C SER A 2 -22.50 -2.01 -26.63
N ALA A 3 -23.71 -1.44 -26.55
CA ALA A 3 -24.04 -0.41 -25.57
C ALA A 3 -23.60 -0.84 -24.16
N PRO A 4 -23.03 0.07 -23.35
CA PRO A 4 -22.68 -0.23 -21.98
C PRO A 4 -23.93 -0.67 -21.22
N ARG A 5 -23.90 -1.89 -20.68
CA ARG A 5 -24.99 -2.47 -19.89
C ARG A 5 -25.32 -1.53 -18.71
N PRO A 6 -26.59 -1.46 -18.24
CA PRO A 6 -27.02 -0.55 -17.17
C PRO A 6 -26.18 -0.66 -15.88
N VAL A 7 -25.64 -1.85 -15.59
CA VAL A 7 -24.74 -2.11 -14.45
C VAL A 7 -23.44 -1.29 -14.51
N SER A 8 -22.96 -0.94 -15.71
CA SER A 8 -21.70 -0.20 -15.86
C SER A 8 -21.80 1.21 -15.32
N TRP A 9 -22.93 1.90 -15.51
CA TRP A 9 -23.08 3.31 -15.13
C TRP A 9 -23.31 3.49 -13.64
N MET A 10 -23.99 2.52 -13.01
CA MET A 10 -24.18 2.49 -11.56
C MET A 10 -22.85 2.47 -10.81
N VAL A 11 -21.85 1.72 -11.30
CA VAL A 11 -20.51 1.68 -10.65
C VAL A 11 -19.83 3.05 -10.68
N TYR A 12 -19.88 3.76 -11.81
CA TYR A 12 -19.27 5.09 -11.90
C TYR A 12 -20.05 6.14 -11.11
N LEU A 13 -21.38 6.06 -11.05
CA LEU A 13 -22.20 6.94 -10.21
C LEU A 13 -21.92 6.70 -8.72
N LEU A 14 -21.82 5.42 -8.31
CA LEU A 14 -21.45 5.06 -6.95
C LEU A 14 -20.04 5.58 -6.62
N LEU A 15 -19.08 5.39 -7.51
CA LEU A 15 -17.72 5.92 -7.34
C LEU A 15 -17.73 7.44 -7.17
N GLY A 16 -18.47 8.16 -8.03
CA GLY A 16 -18.61 9.60 -7.94
C GLY A 16 -19.24 10.05 -6.61
N GLY A 17 -20.29 9.36 -6.17
CA GLY A 17 -20.93 9.60 -4.87
C GLY A 17 -19.99 9.35 -3.70
N VAL A 18 -19.26 8.23 -3.69
CA VAL A 18 -18.28 7.89 -2.64
C VAL A 18 -17.15 8.92 -2.61
N LEU A 19 -16.62 9.33 -3.76
CA LEU A 19 -15.58 10.36 -3.84
C LEU A 19 -16.08 11.72 -3.36
N LEU A 20 -17.31 12.11 -3.70
CA LEU A 20 -17.92 13.35 -3.23
C LEU A 20 -18.11 13.32 -1.71
N LEU A 21 -18.68 12.24 -1.17
CA LEU A 21 -18.86 12.06 0.27
C LEU A 21 -17.51 12.07 1.01
N TRP A 22 -16.52 11.35 0.48
CA TRP A 22 -15.15 11.37 0.99
C TRP A 22 -14.59 12.79 0.99
N TRP A 23 -14.71 13.51 -0.12
CA TRP A 23 -14.18 14.87 -0.24
C TRP A 23 -14.82 15.85 0.75
N LEU A 24 -16.13 15.74 0.98
CA LEU A 24 -16.87 16.63 1.88
C LEU A 24 -16.68 16.30 3.36
N ASN A 25 -16.45 15.03 3.73
CA ASN A 25 -16.48 14.58 5.13
C ASN A 25 -15.11 14.20 5.74
N THR A 26 -14.03 14.22 4.95
CA THR A 26 -12.67 13.99 5.45
C THR A 26 -11.90 15.30 5.63
N PRO A 27 -10.83 15.33 6.44
CA PRO A 27 -10.05 16.55 6.71
C PRO A 27 -9.65 17.31 5.42
N PRO A 28 -9.59 18.66 5.47
CA PRO A 28 -9.33 19.48 4.30
C PRO A 28 -7.88 19.39 3.82
N GLY A 29 -7.67 19.77 2.54
CA GLY A 29 -6.35 19.78 1.91
C GLY A 29 -5.85 18.39 1.50
N LEU A 30 -4.83 18.36 0.61
CA LEU A 30 -4.30 17.10 0.08
C LEU A 30 -3.75 16.17 1.16
N LEU A 31 -3.02 16.73 2.13
CA LEU A 31 -2.53 15.95 3.27
C LEU A 31 -3.68 15.49 4.18
N GLY A 32 -4.76 16.27 4.32
CA GLY A 32 -5.96 15.83 5.06
C GLY A 32 -6.66 14.64 4.41
N LYS A 33 -6.67 14.57 3.07
CA LYS A 33 -7.19 13.38 2.35
C LYS A 33 -6.27 12.18 2.49
N ALA A 34 -4.95 12.38 2.40
CA ALA A 34 -3.97 11.32 2.65
C ALA A 34 -4.02 10.83 4.11
N ASP A 35 -4.28 11.73 5.04
CA ASP A 35 -4.47 11.47 6.47
C ASP A 35 -5.69 10.59 6.74
N ALA A 36 -6.81 10.82 6.06
CA ALA A 36 -7.98 9.97 6.16
C ALA A 36 -7.67 8.55 5.65
N VAL A 37 -6.98 8.41 4.51
CA VAL A 37 -6.50 7.08 4.07
C VAL A 37 -5.60 6.43 5.11
N GLY A 38 -4.69 7.20 5.71
CA GLY A 38 -3.83 6.72 6.78
C GLY A 38 -4.56 6.38 8.07
N TYR A 39 -5.64 7.08 8.38
CA TYR A 39 -6.47 6.89 9.56
C TYR A 39 -7.17 5.51 9.53
N ALA A 40 -7.58 5.03 8.36
CA ALA A 40 -8.15 3.68 8.20
C ALA A 40 -7.15 2.54 8.45
N VAL A 41 -5.87 2.72 8.06
CA VAL A 41 -4.91 1.59 7.96
C VAL A 41 -3.71 1.70 8.89
N CYS A 42 -3.53 2.83 9.56
CA CYS A 42 -2.37 3.12 10.40
C CYS A 42 -2.78 3.80 11.70
N HIS A 43 -2.11 3.46 12.80
CA HIS A 43 -2.35 4.10 14.10
C HIS A 43 -1.93 5.58 14.14
N ARG A 44 -1.06 6.02 13.22
CA ARG A 44 -0.58 7.41 13.10
C ARG A 44 -0.04 8.03 14.41
N ILE A 45 0.56 7.21 15.28
CA ILE A 45 1.18 7.65 16.53
C ILE A 45 2.33 8.61 16.23
N ALA A 46 2.28 9.83 16.78
CA ALA A 46 3.21 10.91 16.43
C ALA A 46 4.68 10.53 16.69
N ALA A 47 5.00 9.95 17.85
CA ALA A 47 6.34 9.49 18.20
C ALA A 47 6.90 8.38 17.27
N ARG A 48 6.01 7.72 16.50
CA ARG A 48 6.36 6.65 15.55
C ARG A 48 6.33 7.12 14.11
N SER A 49 6.25 8.43 13.88
CA SER A 49 6.08 9.05 12.57
C SER A 49 7.14 10.13 12.35
N PHE A 50 7.59 10.27 11.12
CA PHE A 50 8.42 11.41 10.70
C PHE A 50 7.59 12.69 10.69
N GLN A 51 8.23 13.85 10.78
CA GLN A 51 7.54 15.13 10.89
C GLN A 51 7.71 15.97 9.62
N ILE A 52 6.64 16.60 9.16
CA ILE A 52 6.64 17.60 8.09
C ILE A 52 6.10 18.89 8.70
N ALA A 53 6.95 19.92 8.78
CA ALA A 53 6.53 21.28 9.19
C ALA A 53 5.66 21.31 10.47
N GLY A 54 6.03 20.52 11.49
CA GLY A 54 5.35 20.50 12.79
C GLY A 54 4.14 19.56 12.90
N ARG A 55 3.87 18.72 11.89
CA ARG A 55 2.86 17.64 11.95
C ARG A 55 3.42 16.30 11.49
N PRO A 56 2.90 15.16 11.96
CA PRO A 56 3.33 13.86 11.47
C PRO A 56 2.94 13.66 10.00
N VAL A 57 3.75 12.89 9.27
CA VAL A 57 3.38 12.33 7.97
C VAL A 57 2.06 11.54 8.05
N SER A 58 1.37 11.35 6.92
CA SER A 58 0.06 10.69 6.88
C SER A 58 0.09 9.23 7.34
N LEU A 59 1.25 8.57 7.27
CA LEU A 59 1.45 7.19 7.72
C LEU A 59 2.68 7.11 8.62
N CYS A 60 2.65 6.31 9.69
CA CYS A 60 3.80 6.14 10.58
C CYS A 60 5.04 5.61 9.83
N ALA A 61 6.23 5.69 10.44
CA ALA A 61 7.49 5.31 9.81
C ALA A 61 7.44 3.92 9.14
N ARG A 62 6.84 2.94 9.83
CA ARG A 62 6.68 1.58 9.31
C ARG A 62 5.74 1.50 8.12
N CYS A 63 4.55 2.10 8.23
CA CYS A 63 3.56 2.10 7.16
C CYS A 63 4.07 2.89 5.95
N SER A 64 4.75 4.01 6.17
CA SER A 64 5.42 4.77 5.10
C SER A 64 6.40 3.88 4.32
N GLY A 65 7.28 3.16 5.02
CA GLY A 65 8.17 2.18 4.38
C GLY A 65 7.42 1.11 3.61
N GLN A 66 6.43 0.46 4.23
CA GLN A 66 5.64 -0.61 3.59
C GLN A 66 4.96 -0.15 2.30
N TYR A 67 4.27 0.98 2.32
CA TYR A 67 3.52 1.44 1.17
C TYR A 67 4.43 2.06 0.09
N LEU A 68 5.48 2.81 0.47
CA LEU A 68 6.44 3.32 -0.51
C LEU A 68 7.29 2.20 -1.13
N GLY A 69 7.71 1.20 -0.33
CA GLY A 69 8.41 0.01 -0.80
C GLY A 69 7.55 -0.82 -1.75
N PHE A 70 6.25 -0.94 -1.48
CA PHE A 70 5.31 -1.59 -2.40
C PHE A 70 5.21 -0.85 -3.73
N LEU A 71 5.05 0.47 -3.68
CA LEU A 71 4.95 1.31 -4.87
C LEU A 71 6.24 1.23 -5.69
N LEU A 72 7.40 1.38 -5.04
CA LEU A 72 8.72 1.25 -5.67
C LEU A 72 8.89 -0.10 -6.35
N GLY A 73 8.61 -1.20 -5.64
CA GLY A 73 8.74 -2.54 -6.19
C GLY A 73 7.76 -2.82 -7.33
N THR A 74 6.56 -2.24 -7.29
CA THR A 74 5.58 -2.31 -8.38
C THR A 74 6.08 -1.55 -9.62
N VAL A 75 6.52 -0.30 -9.44
CA VAL A 75 7.08 0.53 -10.53
C VAL A 75 8.31 -0.14 -11.13
N PHE A 76 9.23 -0.62 -10.30
CA PHE A 76 10.42 -1.34 -10.74
C PHE A 76 10.06 -2.53 -11.64
N GLN A 77 9.11 -3.36 -11.23
CA GLN A 77 8.68 -4.51 -12.04
C GLN A 77 8.02 -4.09 -13.37
N LEU A 78 7.19 -3.04 -13.35
CA LEU A 78 6.56 -2.50 -14.56
C LEU A 78 7.58 -1.93 -15.55
N LEU A 79 8.68 -1.36 -15.07
CA LEU A 79 9.79 -0.85 -15.88
C LEU A 79 10.66 -1.97 -16.46
N VAL A 80 10.87 -3.06 -15.71
CA VAL A 80 11.69 -4.20 -16.16
C VAL A 80 10.98 -5.03 -17.23
N GLY A 81 9.67 -5.26 -17.09
CA GLY A 81 8.95 -6.15 -17.99
C GLY A 81 7.46 -5.89 -18.06
N ARG A 82 6.90 -5.93 -19.27
CA ARG A 82 5.46 -5.80 -19.49
C ARG A 82 4.79 -7.14 -19.25
N ARG A 83 3.84 -7.18 -18.31
CA ARG A 83 2.98 -8.34 -18.04
C ARG A 83 3.77 -9.61 -17.66
N TYR A 84 4.92 -9.45 -17.00
CA TYR A 84 5.65 -10.56 -16.42
C TYR A 84 4.83 -11.13 -15.28
N GLY A 85 4.34 -12.35 -15.46
CA GLY A 85 3.37 -12.97 -14.56
C GLY A 85 3.96 -14.09 -13.72
N ASN A 86 5.19 -14.55 -13.95
CA ASN A 86 5.75 -15.64 -13.17
C ASN A 86 6.20 -15.20 -11.77
N TRP A 87 6.02 -16.10 -10.80
CA TRP A 87 6.44 -15.89 -9.42
C TRP A 87 7.96 -15.70 -9.32
N PRO A 88 8.46 -14.98 -8.30
CA PRO A 88 9.89 -14.90 -8.02
C PRO A 88 10.54 -16.27 -7.93
N ALA A 89 11.82 -16.36 -8.31
CA ALA A 89 12.58 -17.60 -8.18
C ALA A 89 12.62 -18.04 -6.71
N ARG A 90 12.53 -19.35 -6.44
CA ARG A 90 12.45 -19.91 -5.07
C ARG A 90 13.48 -19.31 -4.10
N LYS A 91 14.73 -19.16 -4.55
CA LYS A 91 15.81 -18.56 -3.74
C LYS A 91 15.54 -17.10 -3.37
N VAL A 92 14.97 -16.32 -4.29
CA VAL A 92 14.55 -14.94 -4.03
C VAL A 92 13.33 -14.92 -3.11
N THR A 93 12.35 -15.81 -3.32
CA THR A 93 11.17 -15.94 -2.45
C THR A 93 11.56 -16.16 -0.99
N VAL A 94 12.57 -16.99 -0.71
CA VAL A 94 13.09 -17.19 0.66
C VAL A 94 13.55 -15.87 1.28
N VAL A 95 14.28 -15.04 0.53
CA VAL A 95 14.74 -13.73 1.03
C VAL A 95 13.57 -12.77 1.23
N LEU A 96 12.62 -12.73 0.30
CA LEU A 96 11.42 -11.89 0.44
C LEU A 96 10.59 -12.30 1.68
N LEU A 97 10.43 -13.60 1.93
CA LEU A 97 9.78 -14.11 3.14
C LEU A 97 10.58 -13.77 4.40
N ALA A 98 11.92 -13.81 4.34
CA ALA A 98 12.77 -13.37 5.45
C ALA A 98 12.56 -11.89 5.78
N LEU A 99 12.42 -11.01 4.77
CA LEU A 99 12.10 -9.59 4.99
C LEU A 99 10.76 -9.39 5.70
N VAL A 100 9.74 -10.16 5.30
CA VAL A 100 8.43 -10.19 5.99
C VAL A 100 8.58 -10.70 7.43
N GLY A 101 9.43 -11.71 7.65
CA GLY A 101 9.73 -12.24 8.97
C GLY A 101 10.39 -11.19 9.88
N VAL A 102 11.41 -10.47 9.38
CA VAL A 102 12.06 -9.38 10.12
C VAL A 102 11.06 -8.26 10.45
N TYR A 103 10.18 -7.91 9.51
CA TYR A 103 9.09 -6.97 9.77
C TYR A 103 8.11 -7.46 10.84
N ALA A 104 7.76 -8.74 10.85
CA ALA A 104 6.88 -9.30 11.88
C ALA A 104 7.54 -9.24 13.26
N VAL A 105 8.85 -9.55 13.35
CA VAL A 105 9.63 -9.45 14.59
C VAL A 105 9.74 -8.01 15.06
N ASP A 106 10.11 -7.05 14.19
CA ASP A 106 10.13 -5.63 14.53
C ASP A 106 8.74 -5.10 14.90
N GLY A 107 7.73 -5.62 14.20
CA GLY A 107 6.31 -5.52 14.46
C GLY A 107 5.96 -5.77 15.91
N LEU A 108 6.20 -7.01 16.32
CA LEU A 108 5.95 -7.54 17.64
C LEU A 108 6.79 -6.81 18.70
N ASN A 109 8.07 -6.56 18.44
CA ASN A 109 8.94 -5.81 19.36
C ASN A 109 8.38 -4.41 19.66
N SER A 110 7.96 -3.67 18.62
CA SER A 110 7.33 -2.35 18.78
C SER A 110 5.96 -2.40 19.44
N PHE A 111 5.25 -3.53 19.35
CA PHE A 111 3.96 -3.73 20.01
C PHE A 111 4.11 -4.07 21.49
N LEU A 112 5.05 -4.96 21.85
CA LEU A 112 5.35 -5.30 23.23
C LEU A 112 5.77 -4.06 24.05
N HIS A 113 6.55 -3.16 23.44
CA HIS A 113 6.91 -1.88 24.05
C HIS A 113 5.70 -0.94 24.27
N LEU A 114 4.56 -1.11 23.60
CA LEU A 114 3.36 -0.32 23.89
C LEU A 114 2.59 -0.81 25.12
N LEU A 115 2.83 -2.05 25.55
CA LEU A 115 2.07 -2.68 26.61
C LEU A 115 2.85 -2.57 27.92
N PRO A 116 2.40 -1.77 28.90
CA PRO A 116 3.12 -1.59 30.17
C PRO A 116 3.39 -2.93 30.89
N ALA A 117 2.43 -3.86 30.82
CA ALA A 117 2.57 -5.19 31.43
C ALA A 117 3.60 -6.10 30.72
N MET A 118 4.03 -5.75 29.51
CA MET A 118 4.92 -6.56 28.68
C MET A 118 6.23 -5.84 28.32
N GLU A 119 6.52 -4.70 28.96
CA GLU A 119 7.69 -3.87 28.64
C GLU A 119 9.02 -4.62 28.83
N ARG A 120 9.09 -5.60 29.73
CA ARG A 120 10.31 -6.42 29.91
C ARG A 120 10.62 -7.40 28.78
N TRP A 121 9.71 -7.59 27.83
CA TRP A 121 9.82 -8.63 26.78
C TRP A 121 10.21 -8.09 25.40
N TYR A 122 10.33 -6.76 25.24
CA TYR A 122 10.88 -6.23 23.98
C TYR A 122 12.39 -6.53 23.94
N LEU A 123 12.89 -6.86 22.75
CA LEU A 123 14.26 -7.30 22.50
C LEU A 123 15.24 -6.12 22.34
N TYR A 124 14.76 -5.00 21.79
CA TYR A 124 15.53 -3.78 21.59
C TYR A 124 14.65 -2.53 21.57
N MET A 125 15.25 -1.37 21.86
CA MET A 125 14.54 -0.09 21.85
C MET A 125 13.98 0.23 20.45
N PRO A 126 12.64 0.35 20.29
CA PRO A 126 12.05 0.62 18.99
C PRO A 126 12.44 2.00 18.44
N ASN A 127 12.88 2.07 17.18
CA ASN A 127 13.25 3.32 16.53
C ASN A 127 12.62 3.44 15.12
N ASN A 128 12.47 4.67 14.62
CA ASN A 128 11.79 4.93 13.35
C ASN A 128 12.59 4.47 12.13
N THR A 129 13.93 4.46 12.21
CA THR A 129 14.79 3.97 11.13
C THR A 129 14.56 2.49 10.85
N LEU A 130 14.59 1.65 11.88
CA LEU A 130 14.35 0.21 11.71
C LEU A 130 12.92 -0.10 11.28
N ARG A 131 11.94 0.64 11.81
CA ARG A 131 10.53 0.58 11.38
C ARG A 131 10.40 0.87 9.88
N LEU A 132 11.06 1.91 9.41
CA LEU A 132 11.09 2.30 7.99
C LEU A 132 11.72 1.20 7.14
N LEU A 133 12.96 0.77 7.45
CA LEU A 133 13.70 -0.24 6.70
C LEU A 133 12.93 -1.57 6.58
N THR A 134 12.41 -2.07 7.70
CA THR A 134 11.63 -3.32 7.73
C THR A 134 10.30 -3.18 6.99
N GLY A 135 9.65 -2.02 7.11
CA GLY A 135 8.50 -1.65 6.30
C GLY A 135 8.81 -1.73 4.82
N THR A 136 9.85 -1.03 4.35
CA THR A 136 10.28 -0.99 2.94
C THR A 136 10.58 -2.38 2.39
N GLY A 137 11.32 -3.20 3.14
CA GLY A 137 11.58 -4.59 2.76
C GLY A 137 10.30 -5.42 2.57
N THR A 138 9.32 -5.26 3.46
CA THR A 138 8.02 -5.93 3.36
C THR A 138 7.19 -5.39 2.20
N GLY A 139 7.20 -4.07 1.97
CA GLY A 139 6.56 -3.45 0.81
C GLY A 139 7.07 -4.06 -0.50
N ILE A 140 8.38 -4.15 -0.66
CA ILE A 140 9.02 -4.78 -1.82
C ILE A 140 8.58 -6.24 -1.95
N ALA A 141 8.60 -7.01 -0.86
CA ALA A 141 8.15 -8.41 -0.86
C ALA A 141 6.68 -8.56 -1.26
N LEU A 142 5.79 -7.69 -0.77
CA LEU A 142 4.38 -7.67 -1.17
C LEU A 142 4.24 -7.37 -2.66
N SER A 143 4.96 -6.38 -3.19
CA SER A 143 4.89 -6.03 -4.62
C SER A 143 5.31 -7.20 -5.53
N ALA A 144 6.30 -7.98 -5.09
CA ALA A 144 6.82 -9.14 -5.83
C ALA A 144 5.81 -10.29 -5.92
N GLY A 145 4.81 -10.33 -5.03
CA GLY A 145 3.67 -11.25 -5.12
C GLY A 145 2.46 -10.64 -5.81
N PHE A 146 2.09 -9.41 -5.45
CA PHE A 146 0.87 -8.76 -5.93
C PHE A 146 0.86 -8.51 -7.43
N LEU A 147 1.95 -8.00 -8.01
CA LEU A 147 1.95 -7.65 -9.42
C LEU A 147 1.88 -8.90 -10.34
N PRO A 148 2.66 -9.97 -10.09
CA PRO A 148 2.48 -11.22 -10.84
C PRO A 148 1.07 -11.81 -10.68
N ALA A 149 0.50 -11.80 -9.47
CA ALA A 149 -0.87 -12.25 -9.24
C ALA A 149 -1.87 -11.43 -10.08
N PHE A 150 -1.76 -10.10 -10.04
CA PHE A 150 -2.60 -9.21 -10.80
C PHE A 150 -2.49 -9.47 -12.31
N HIS A 151 -1.27 -9.64 -12.83
CA HIS A 151 -1.05 -9.97 -14.24
C HIS A 151 -1.72 -11.29 -14.65
N ARG A 152 -1.63 -12.32 -13.81
CA ARG A 152 -2.25 -13.64 -14.02
C ARG A 152 -3.77 -13.63 -13.90
N THR A 153 -4.35 -12.72 -13.11
CA THR A 153 -5.81 -12.63 -12.97
C THR A 153 -6.42 -11.82 -14.12
N VAL A 154 -5.71 -10.80 -14.59
CA VAL A 154 -6.25 -9.81 -15.54
C VAL A 154 -6.01 -10.23 -16.99
N TRP A 155 -4.77 -10.53 -17.35
CA TRP A 155 -4.37 -10.57 -18.75
C TRP A 155 -4.70 -11.92 -19.38
N ARG A 156 -5.36 -11.89 -20.55
CA ARG A 156 -5.56 -13.09 -21.37
C ARG A 156 -4.24 -13.73 -21.80
N ARG A 157 -3.22 -12.91 -22.03
CA ARG A 157 -1.84 -13.32 -22.33
C ARG A 157 -0.88 -12.50 -21.48
N TRP A 158 -0.14 -13.19 -20.62
CA TRP A 158 0.96 -12.67 -19.81
C TRP A 158 2.25 -13.44 -20.18
N ASP A 159 3.41 -12.83 -19.93
CA ASP A 159 4.72 -13.45 -20.23
C ASP A 159 5.16 -14.30 -19.02
N GLU A 160 5.56 -15.55 -19.28
CA GLU A 160 6.04 -16.52 -18.30
C GLU A 160 7.44 -16.21 -17.75
N LYS A 161 7.78 -14.93 -17.66
CA LYS A 161 8.99 -14.43 -17.02
C LYS A 161 8.66 -13.88 -15.64
N ALA A 162 9.63 -14.02 -14.74
CA ALA A 162 9.62 -13.39 -13.43
C ALA A 162 10.62 -12.24 -13.45
N VAL A 163 10.21 -11.06 -12.98
CA VAL A 163 11.14 -9.94 -12.77
C VAL A 163 12.22 -10.34 -11.78
N PHE A 164 11.82 -10.98 -10.67
CA PHE A 164 12.72 -11.47 -9.64
C PHE A 164 13.19 -12.91 -9.91
N SER A 165 13.76 -13.13 -11.09
CA SER A 165 14.31 -14.42 -11.51
C SER A 165 15.70 -14.74 -10.93
N GLY A 166 16.39 -13.75 -10.35
CA GLY A 166 17.71 -13.92 -9.75
C GLY A 166 18.12 -12.78 -8.82
N TRP A 167 19.39 -12.79 -8.39
CA TRP A 167 19.92 -11.87 -7.39
C TRP A 167 20.03 -10.42 -7.85
N ARG A 168 20.35 -10.19 -9.14
CA ARG A 168 20.53 -8.84 -9.69
C ARG A 168 19.28 -7.95 -9.53
N PRO A 169 18.09 -8.34 -10.02
CA PRO A 169 16.89 -7.50 -9.87
C PRO A 169 16.50 -7.32 -8.40
N LEU A 170 16.72 -8.33 -7.55
CA LEU A 170 16.51 -8.21 -6.11
C LEU A 170 17.46 -7.18 -5.47
N ALA A 171 18.76 -7.29 -5.73
CA ALA A 171 19.75 -6.36 -5.20
C ALA A 171 19.51 -4.93 -5.66
N LEU A 172 19.13 -4.74 -6.94
CA LEU A 172 18.80 -3.43 -7.48
C LEU A 172 17.57 -2.81 -6.79
N VAL A 173 16.47 -3.55 -6.63
CA VAL A 173 15.27 -2.99 -5.98
C VAL A 173 15.52 -2.72 -4.50
N LEU A 174 16.32 -3.55 -3.81
CA LEU A 174 16.70 -3.31 -2.42
C LEU A 174 17.61 -2.08 -2.29
N LEU A 175 18.57 -1.88 -3.19
CA LEU A 175 19.42 -0.70 -3.22
C LEU A 175 18.59 0.58 -3.47
N LEU A 176 17.64 0.53 -4.40
CA LEU A 176 16.68 1.62 -4.61
C LEU A 176 15.80 1.86 -3.38
N GLY A 177 15.40 0.80 -2.68
CA GLY A 177 14.67 0.88 -1.41
C GLY A 177 15.47 1.59 -0.32
N LEU A 178 16.74 1.24 -0.15
CA LEU A 178 17.65 1.92 0.76
C LEU A 178 17.86 3.39 0.40
N GLY A 179 17.95 3.70 -0.90
CA GLY A 179 18.02 5.08 -1.39
C GLY A 179 16.75 5.87 -1.06
N LEU A 180 15.57 5.26 -1.25
CA LEU A 180 14.28 5.84 -0.85
C LEU A 180 14.21 6.04 0.67
N ASP A 181 14.65 5.07 1.46
CA ASP A 181 14.69 5.19 2.93
C ASP A 181 15.63 6.31 3.37
N ALA A 182 16.80 6.44 2.74
CA ALA A 182 17.71 7.56 2.97
C ALA A 182 17.04 8.90 2.69
N LEU A 183 16.28 9.04 1.59
CA LEU A 183 15.52 10.25 1.28
C LEU A 183 14.46 10.58 2.34
N VAL A 184 13.78 9.57 2.88
CA VAL A 184 12.82 9.76 3.98
C VAL A 184 13.54 10.21 5.25
N LEU A 185 14.68 9.60 5.57
CA LEU A 185 15.49 9.92 6.75
C LEU A 185 16.13 11.32 6.72
N LEU A 186 16.19 11.98 5.56
CA LEU A 186 16.60 13.39 5.49
C LEU A 186 15.61 14.31 6.20
N GLU A 187 14.37 13.86 6.42
CA GLU A 187 13.27 14.63 7.01
C GLU A 187 13.03 16.00 6.36
N ASN A 188 13.46 16.15 5.10
CA ASN A 188 13.27 17.38 4.34
C ASN A 188 11.78 17.49 3.93
N PRO A 189 11.07 18.58 4.32
CA PRO A 189 9.65 18.74 4.00
C PRO A 189 9.32 18.65 2.51
N LEU A 190 10.21 19.11 1.63
CA LEU A 190 10.02 19.06 0.17
C LEU A 190 10.03 17.63 -0.38
N ILE A 191 10.72 16.72 0.31
CA ILE A 191 10.78 15.29 -0.03
C ILE A 191 9.66 14.53 0.67
N LEU A 192 9.47 14.77 1.97
CA LEU A 192 8.46 14.06 2.74
C LEU A 192 7.03 14.37 2.30
N TYR A 193 6.73 15.59 1.85
CA TYR A 193 5.39 15.95 1.37
C TYR A 193 4.90 15.05 0.22
N PRO A 194 5.61 14.95 -0.92
CA PRO A 194 5.19 14.06 -2.00
C PRO A 194 5.26 12.59 -1.60
N LEU A 195 6.25 12.17 -0.80
CA LEU A 195 6.31 10.78 -0.32
C LEU A 195 5.13 10.40 0.58
N SER A 196 4.65 11.31 1.44
CA SER A 196 3.46 11.10 2.27
C SER A 196 2.19 10.94 1.42
N LEU A 197 2.07 11.68 0.31
CA LEU A 197 0.96 11.52 -0.62
C LEU A 197 1.07 10.21 -1.40
N LEU A 198 2.28 9.86 -1.87
CA LEU A 198 2.54 8.62 -2.60
C LEU A 198 2.31 7.38 -1.72
N SER A 199 2.65 7.45 -0.43
CA SER A 199 2.41 6.36 0.50
C SER A 199 0.90 6.12 0.68
N ALA A 200 0.10 7.17 0.84
CA ALA A 200 -1.36 7.06 0.92
C ALA A 200 -1.97 6.59 -0.41
N ALA A 201 -1.50 7.11 -1.54
CA ALA A 201 -1.92 6.64 -2.86
C ALA A 201 -1.61 5.15 -3.07
N SER A 202 -0.48 4.67 -2.55
CA SER A 202 -0.13 3.25 -2.62
C SER A 202 -1.04 2.36 -1.78
N VAL A 203 -1.63 2.84 -0.67
CA VAL A 203 -2.70 2.12 0.05
C VAL A 203 -3.86 1.87 -0.90
N LEU A 204 -4.34 2.92 -1.55
CA LEU A 204 -5.46 2.85 -2.50
C LEU A 204 -5.12 1.98 -3.71
N LEU A 205 -3.89 2.02 -4.21
CA LEU A 205 -3.42 1.16 -5.29
C LEU A 205 -3.50 -0.31 -4.91
N ILE A 206 -3.00 -0.71 -3.73
CA ILE A 206 -3.05 -2.09 -3.24
C ILE A 206 -4.50 -2.56 -3.12
N LEU A 207 -5.36 -1.76 -2.47
CA LEU A 207 -6.78 -2.09 -2.31
C LEU A 207 -7.48 -2.21 -3.66
N THR A 208 -7.20 -1.30 -4.59
CA THR A 208 -7.75 -1.36 -5.96
C THR A 208 -7.31 -2.64 -6.65
N MET A 209 -6.03 -2.99 -6.63
CA MET A 209 -5.53 -4.23 -7.23
C MET A 209 -6.20 -5.46 -6.61
N ALA A 210 -6.27 -5.53 -5.28
CA ALA A 210 -6.89 -6.62 -4.55
C ALA A 210 -8.37 -6.77 -4.90
N TYR A 211 -9.16 -5.70 -4.76
CA TYR A 211 -10.59 -5.74 -5.03
C TYR A 211 -10.93 -5.88 -6.50
N THR A 212 -10.09 -5.40 -7.41
CA THR A 212 -10.23 -5.70 -8.84
C THR A 212 -10.04 -7.18 -9.09
N MET A 213 -9.04 -7.84 -8.50
CA MET A 213 -8.89 -9.30 -8.63
C MET A 213 -10.12 -10.03 -8.09
N VAL A 214 -10.58 -9.69 -6.88
CA VAL A 214 -11.81 -10.28 -6.29
C VAL A 214 -13.02 -10.07 -7.20
N TRP A 215 -13.22 -8.85 -7.71
CA TRP A 215 -14.32 -8.53 -8.62
C TRP A 215 -14.26 -9.38 -9.90
N LEU A 216 -13.06 -9.57 -10.48
CA LEU A 216 -12.89 -10.39 -11.67
C LEU A 216 -13.18 -11.86 -11.41
N THR A 217 -12.75 -12.41 -10.27
CA THR A 217 -13.07 -13.79 -9.86
C THR A 217 -14.57 -13.97 -9.65
N LEU A 218 -15.23 -13.06 -8.92
CA LEU A 218 -16.68 -13.12 -8.66
C LEU A 218 -17.51 -13.01 -9.95
N THR A 219 -17.08 -12.16 -10.89
CA THR A 219 -17.74 -11.99 -12.19
C THR A 219 -17.31 -13.01 -13.24
N ARG A 220 -16.40 -13.94 -12.89
CA ARG A 220 -15.78 -14.94 -13.78
C ARG A 220 -15.19 -14.33 -15.05
N ARG A 221 -14.53 -13.18 -14.92
CA ARG A 221 -13.86 -12.43 -16.01
C ARG A 221 -12.34 -12.43 -15.90
N GLU A 222 -11.79 -13.41 -15.22
CA GLU A 222 -10.35 -13.62 -15.13
C GLU A 222 -9.78 -13.95 -16.51
N ASN A 223 -8.54 -13.54 -16.79
CA ASN A 223 -7.85 -13.82 -18.06
C ASN A 223 -8.60 -13.36 -19.32
N CYS A 224 -9.47 -12.35 -19.23
CA CYS A 224 -10.30 -11.91 -20.35
C CYS A 224 -9.78 -10.66 -21.06
N PHE A 225 -8.81 -9.94 -20.48
CA PHE A 225 -8.43 -8.60 -20.95
C PHE A 225 -7.16 -8.64 -21.80
N GLU A 226 -7.14 -7.86 -22.87
CA GLU A 226 -5.97 -7.70 -23.75
C GLU A 226 -5.34 -6.31 -23.66
N ARG A 227 -6.11 -5.30 -23.23
CA ARG A 227 -5.68 -3.89 -23.13
C ARG A 227 -6.15 -3.25 -21.82
N LEU A 228 -5.36 -2.34 -21.26
CA LEU A 228 -5.70 -1.62 -20.01
C LEU A 228 -7.04 -0.87 -20.10
N GLY A 229 -7.35 -0.27 -21.26
CA GLY A 229 -8.61 0.47 -21.45
C GLY A 229 -9.88 -0.37 -21.30
N GLN A 230 -9.79 -1.70 -21.44
CA GLN A 230 -10.93 -2.60 -21.22
C GLN A 230 -11.22 -2.82 -19.73
N MET A 231 -10.29 -2.42 -18.86
CA MET A 231 -10.37 -2.64 -17.41
C MET A 231 -10.95 -1.46 -16.64
N SER A 232 -11.44 -0.41 -17.32
CA SER A 232 -11.99 0.77 -16.65
C SER A 232 -13.08 0.40 -15.62
N LEU A 233 -14.02 -0.46 -16.01
CA LEU A 233 -15.08 -0.92 -15.11
C LEU A 233 -14.57 -1.75 -13.91
N PRO A 234 -13.80 -2.84 -14.09
CA PRO A 234 -13.31 -3.61 -12.95
C PRO A 234 -12.30 -2.85 -12.07
N LEU A 235 -11.54 -1.90 -12.62
CA LEU A 235 -10.70 -0.99 -11.84
C LEU A 235 -11.54 0.01 -11.05
N ALA A 236 -12.57 0.61 -11.65
CA ALA A 236 -13.49 1.49 -10.96
C ALA A 236 -14.24 0.76 -9.84
N ALA A 237 -14.70 -0.47 -10.08
CA ALA A 237 -15.33 -1.30 -9.07
C ALA A 237 -14.36 -1.63 -7.92
N GLY A 238 -13.12 -2.05 -8.24
CA GLY A 238 -12.10 -2.33 -7.24
C GLY A 238 -11.72 -1.12 -6.39
N PHE A 239 -11.53 0.04 -7.04
CA PHE A 239 -11.24 1.30 -6.35
C PHE A 239 -12.41 1.75 -5.47
N THR A 240 -13.65 1.62 -5.95
CA THR A 240 -14.86 1.94 -5.17
C THR A 240 -14.95 1.07 -3.92
N LEU A 241 -14.74 -0.25 -4.04
CA LEU A 241 -14.73 -1.17 -2.90
C LEU A 241 -13.60 -0.84 -1.92
N GLY A 242 -12.41 -0.50 -2.44
CA GLY A 242 -11.29 -0.05 -1.63
C GLY A 242 -11.62 1.22 -0.84
N LEU A 243 -12.18 2.24 -1.49
CA LEU A 243 -12.60 3.47 -0.82
C LEU A 243 -13.71 3.24 0.21
N LEU A 244 -14.68 2.38 -0.10
CA LEU A 244 -15.74 2.01 0.85
C LEU A 244 -15.16 1.30 2.07
N GLN A 245 -14.17 0.42 1.92
CA GLN A 245 -13.48 -0.19 3.06
C GLN A 245 -12.77 0.87 3.91
N VAL A 246 -12.02 1.78 3.28
CA VAL A 246 -11.32 2.86 3.99
C VAL A 246 -12.34 3.73 4.74
N ALA A 247 -13.41 4.17 4.07
CA ALA A 247 -14.46 4.99 4.67
C ALA A 247 -15.18 4.27 5.83
N ALA A 248 -15.44 2.96 5.70
CA ALA A 248 -16.05 2.18 6.78
C ALA A 248 -15.16 2.12 8.02
N LEU A 249 -13.84 1.88 7.83
CA LEU A 249 -12.87 1.89 8.93
C LEU A 249 -12.73 3.27 9.57
N ASP A 250 -12.73 4.32 8.75
CA ASP A 250 -12.70 5.70 9.23
C ASP A 250 -13.93 6.03 10.08
N VAL A 251 -15.14 5.66 9.63
CA VAL A 251 -16.38 5.87 10.40
C VAL A 251 -16.32 5.14 11.73
N VAL A 252 -15.92 3.87 11.74
CA VAL A 252 -15.81 3.08 12.98
C VAL A 252 -14.80 3.73 13.93
N ARG A 253 -13.62 4.11 13.43
CA ARG A 253 -12.58 4.69 14.26
C ARG A 253 -12.95 6.09 14.76
N TYR A 254 -13.59 6.90 13.93
CA TYR A 254 -14.08 8.23 14.32
C TYR A 254 -15.19 8.12 15.36
N TRP A 255 -16.09 7.14 15.21
CA TRP A 255 -17.13 6.87 16.22
C TRP A 255 -16.53 6.47 17.57
N LEU A 256 -15.44 5.70 17.58
CA LEU A 256 -14.76 5.27 18.81
C LEU A 256 -13.92 6.37 19.47
N THR A 257 -13.31 7.26 18.68
CA THR A 257 -12.30 8.23 19.18
C THR A 257 -12.78 9.67 19.22
N GLY A 258 -13.80 10.03 18.45
CA GLY A 258 -14.29 11.39 18.30
C GLY A 258 -13.34 12.35 17.60
N THR A 259 -12.23 11.87 17.01
CA THR A 259 -11.20 12.71 16.36
C THR A 259 -10.59 12.02 15.13
N TRP A 260 -10.09 12.82 14.19
CA TRP A 260 -9.27 12.37 13.05
C TRP A 260 -7.78 12.18 13.40
N ASP A 261 -7.40 12.40 14.66
CA ASP A 261 -6.02 12.31 15.11
C ASP A 261 -5.50 10.86 15.17
N GLY A 262 -4.18 10.76 15.17
CA GLY A 262 -3.49 9.53 15.52
C GLY A 262 -3.77 9.11 16.96
N PHE A 263 -3.43 7.87 17.32
CA PHE A 263 -3.50 7.49 18.73
C PHE A 263 -2.48 8.29 19.56
N HIS A 264 -2.98 8.88 20.64
CA HIS A 264 -2.19 9.53 21.69
C HIS A 264 -1.86 8.45 22.72
N LEU A 265 -0.62 7.94 22.66
CA LEU A 265 -0.08 6.92 23.55
C LEU A 265 1.18 7.46 24.22
#